data_AF-A0ABD0YUV3-F1
#
_entry.id   AF-A0ABD0YUV3-F1
#
_cell.length_a   1.000
_cell.length_b   1.000
_cell.length_c   1.000
_cell.angle_alpha   90.00
_cell.angle_beta   90.00
_cell.angle_gamma   90.00
#
_symmetry.space_group_name_H-M   'P 1'
#
loop_
_entity.id
_entity.type
_entity.pdbx_description
1 polymer ?
#
loop_
_entity_poly.entity_id
_entity_poly.type
_entity_poly.pdbx_seq_one_letter_code
_entity_poly.pdbx_strand_id
1 'polypeptide(L)'
;MHDPNIQHIPRDFSIGDNKFSLRSSFIAREGNIILSADFCQLELRVLAHFSQDPVLLSLFTSDLDVFVKIASHWNKIGANEVTDEIRHQTKQLCYGIIYGMGDVALGEALGISSIEAAELSTKFHHTYSGIQEFVQSCINECRSKGYITTLKGRVRYLPEINSKIATLRNQAERQAVNSTIQGSAADIAKSAMVEIEKYLRIQFPDRPLVLSSGMSAHLVLQLHDELIYEV
;
A
#
# COMPACT_ATOMS: atom_id res chain seq x y z
N MET A 1 4.37 25.36 -3.44
CA MET A 1 3.24 25.66 -2.54
C MET A 1 2.48 24.35 -2.39
N HIS A 2 2.77 23.58 -1.34
CA HIS A 2 2.16 22.26 -1.09
C HIS A 2 1.42 22.34 0.25
N ASP A 3 0.37 23.16 0.28
CA ASP A 3 -0.52 23.27 1.43
C ASP A 3 -1.97 23.13 0.96
N PRO A 4 -2.78 22.26 1.59
CA PRO A 4 -2.44 21.27 2.62
C PRO A 4 -1.93 19.93 2.04
N ASN A 5 -0.94 19.30 2.69
CA ASN A 5 -0.60 17.90 2.43
C ASN A 5 -1.60 16.97 3.11
N ILE A 6 -2.69 16.68 2.39
CA ILE A 6 -3.77 15.84 2.89
C ILE A 6 -3.40 14.36 3.10
N GLN A 7 -2.24 13.90 2.60
CA GLN A 7 -1.78 12.52 2.82
C GLN A 7 -1.34 12.28 4.27
N HIS A 8 -0.97 13.34 4.99
CA HIS A 8 -0.54 13.24 6.40
C HIS A 8 -1.67 13.56 7.39
N ILE A 9 -2.87 13.84 6.89
CA ILE A 9 -3.99 14.20 7.75
C ILE A 9 -4.60 12.91 8.33
N PRO A 10 -4.74 12.80 9.67
CA PRO A 10 -5.43 11.67 10.28
C PRO A 10 -6.83 11.52 9.72
N ARG A 11 -7.23 10.28 9.41
CA ARG A 11 -8.58 10.00 8.89
C ARG A 11 -9.65 10.49 9.85
N ASP A 12 -9.50 10.11 11.12
CA ASP A 12 -10.37 10.49 12.22
C ASP A 12 -9.51 11.00 13.39
N PHE A 13 -10.04 11.93 14.17
CA PHE A 13 -9.44 12.39 15.43
C PHE A 13 -10.55 12.75 16.42
N SER A 14 -10.26 12.66 17.71
CA SER A 14 -11.23 12.97 18.76
C SER A 14 -10.87 14.24 19.49
N ILE A 15 -11.86 15.08 19.77
CA ILE A 15 -11.74 16.22 20.70
C ILE A 15 -12.85 16.05 21.75
N GLY A 16 -12.46 15.67 22.97
CA GLY A 16 -13.41 15.22 24.00
C GLY A 16 -14.11 13.93 23.57
N ASP A 17 -15.43 13.86 23.79
CA ASP A 17 -16.27 12.73 23.37
C ASP A 17 -16.66 12.76 21.88
N ASN A 18 -16.29 13.82 21.16
CA ASN A 18 -16.64 13.98 19.76
C ASN A 18 -15.55 13.41 18.84
N LYS A 19 -15.96 12.58 17.88
CA LYS A 19 -15.12 12.04 16.82
C LYS A 19 -15.33 12.86 15.55
N PHE A 20 -14.25 13.43 15.02
CA PHE A 20 -14.24 14.23 13.80
C PHE A 20 -13.51 13.48 12.70
N SER A 21 -13.98 13.62 11.46
CA SER A 21 -13.23 13.25 10.27
C SER A 21 -12.99 14.49 9.42
N LEU A 22 -11.75 14.76 9.05
CA LEU A 22 -11.46 15.84 8.10
C LEU A 22 -11.98 15.51 6.70
N ARG A 23 -12.21 14.23 6.39
CA ARG A 23 -12.83 13.82 5.12
C ARG A 23 -14.24 14.39 4.99
N SER A 24 -15.00 14.54 6.09
CA SER A 24 -16.35 15.14 6.07
C SER A 24 -16.37 16.64 5.74
N SER A 25 -15.21 17.32 5.75
CA SER A 25 -15.13 18.72 5.31
C SER A 25 -15.06 18.86 3.78
N PHE A 26 -14.81 17.78 3.05
CA PHE A 26 -14.83 17.75 1.59
C PHE A 26 -16.21 17.34 1.11
N ILE A 27 -17.01 18.31 0.68
CA ILE A 27 -18.38 18.12 0.21
C ILE A 27 -18.46 18.28 -1.31
N ALA A 28 -19.35 17.51 -1.94
CA ALA A 28 -19.71 17.72 -3.34
C ALA A 28 -20.48 19.05 -3.51
N ARG A 29 -20.46 19.60 -4.72
CA ARG A 29 -21.32 20.73 -5.06
C ARG A 29 -22.78 20.30 -5.06
N GLU A 30 -23.67 21.28 -4.96
CA GLU A 30 -25.10 21.05 -5.04
C GLU A 30 -25.47 20.29 -6.31
N GLY A 31 -26.25 19.22 -6.16
CA GLY A 31 -26.66 18.34 -7.26
C GLY A 31 -25.70 17.18 -7.58
N ASN A 32 -24.51 17.15 -6.96
CA ASN A 32 -23.49 16.11 -7.18
C ASN A 32 -23.29 15.24 -5.93
N ILE A 33 -22.57 14.13 -6.10
CA ILE A 33 -22.07 13.28 -5.02
C ILE A 33 -20.55 13.08 -5.13
N ILE A 34 -19.92 12.75 -4.00
CA ILE A 34 -18.53 12.28 -3.99
C ILE A 34 -18.53 10.76 -4.15
N LEU A 35 -17.85 10.29 -5.20
CA LEU A 35 -17.58 8.87 -5.45
C LEU A 35 -16.11 8.58 -5.15
N SER A 36 -15.87 7.61 -4.27
CA SER A 36 -14.53 7.12 -3.96
C SER A 36 -14.33 5.73 -4.58
N ALA A 37 -13.24 5.57 -5.32
CA ALA A 37 -12.78 4.30 -5.86
C ALA A 37 -11.39 3.96 -5.31
N ASP A 38 -11.30 2.97 -4.44
CA ASP A 38 -10.07 2.54 -3.77
C ASP A 38 -9.56 1.20 -4.32
N PHE A 39 -8.26 1.10 -4.59
CA PHE A 39 -7.66 -0.20 -4.91
C PHE A 39 -7.44 -1.02 -3.63
N CYS A 40 -8.29 -2.03 -3.42
CA CYS A 40 -8.19 -2.93 -2.28
C CYS A 40 -6.82 -3.64 -2.21
N GLN A 41 -5.98 -3.18 -1.27
CA GLN A 41 -4.66 -3.72 -0.95
C GLN A 41 -3.72 -3.81 -2.17
N LEU A 42 -3.65 -2.74 -2.97
CA LEU A 42 -2.88 -2.70 -4.22
C LEU A 42 -1.43 -3.17 -4.07
N GLU A 43 -0.70 -2.62 -3.10
CA GLU A 43 0.70 -3.02 -2.84
C GLU A 43 0.84 -4.51 -2.54
N LEU A 44 -0.07 -5.09 -1.75
CA LEU A 44 -0.02 -6.50 -1.40
C LEU A 44 -0.34 -7.40 -2.61
N ARG A 45 -1.24 -6.96 -3.49
CA ARG A 45 -1.52 -7.65 -4.76
C ARG A 45 -0.33 -7.59 -5.72
N VAL A 46 0.36 -6.45 -5.77
CA VAL A 46 1.62 -6.31 -6.52
C VAL A 46 2.69 -7.23 -5.95
N LEU A 47 2.83 -7.29 -4.63
CA LEU A 47 3.74 -8.24 -3.98
C LEU A 47 3.39 -9.69 -4.34
N ALA A 48 2.11 -10.06 -4.27
CA ALA A 48 1.66 -11.41 -4.65
C ALA A 48 2.00 -11.74 -6.11
N HIS A 49 1.83 -10.76 -7.00
CA HIS A 49 2.22 -10.90 -8.39
C HIS A 49 3.73 -11.10 -8.59
N PHE A 50 4.58 -10.35 -7.88
CA PHE A 50 6.03 -10.52 -8.04
C PHE A 50 6.59 -11.76 -7.34
N SER A 51 6.08 -12.07 -6.15
CA SER A 51 6.50 -13.22 -5.36
C SER A 51 5.99 -14.55 -5.89
N GLN A 52 4.85 -14.54 -6.59
CA GLN A 52 4.11 -15.75 -6.98
C GLN A 52 3.90 -16.71 -5.79
N ASP A 53 3.87 -16.17 -4.56
CA ASP A 53 3.78 -16.99 -3.36
C ASP A 53 2.38 -17.62 -3.29
N PRO A 54 2.28 -18.96 -3.25
CA PRO A 54 0.99 -19.65 -3.36
C PRO A 54 0.09 -19.37 -2.16
N VAL A 55 0.66 -19.19 -0.96
CA VAL A 55 -0.12 -18.87 0.24
C VAL A 55 -0.69 -17.47 0.11
N LEU A 56 0.14 -16.47 -0.23
CA LEU A 56 -0.30 -15.10 -0.41
C LEU A 56 -1.35 -14.98 -1.55
N LEU A 57 -1.13 -15.65 -2.68
CA LEU A 57 -2.10 -15.68 -3.78
C LEU A 57 -3.44 -16.28 -3.34
N SER A 58 -3.44 -17.35 -2.55
CA SER A 58 -4.66 -17.97 -2.01
C SER A 58 -5.45 -17.04 -1.07
N LEU A 59 -4.78 -16.06 -0.44
CA LEU A 59 -5.48 -15.12 0.43
C LEU A 59 -6.43 -14.22 -0.37
N PHE A 60 -6.12 -13.95 -1.64
CA PHE A 60 -6.91 -13.10 -2.54
C PHE A 60 -8.04 -13.83 -3.29
N THR A 61 -8.18 -15.14 -3.14
CA THR A 61 -9.26 -15.92 -3.77
C THR A 61 -10.54 -15.96 -2.94
N SER A 62 -10.57 -15.30 -1.78
CA SER A 62 -11.78 -15.15 -0.97
C SER A 62 -12.15 -13.69 -0.79
N ASP A 63 -13.41 -13.42 -0.50
CA ASP A 63 -13.91 -12.07 -0.19
C ASP A 63 -13.54 -11.56 1.21
N LEU A 64 -12.90 -12.37 2.07
CA LEU A 64 -12.49 -11.96 3.40
C LEU A 64 -11.18 -11.15 3.36
N ASP A 65 -11.14 -10.07 4.14
CA ASP A 65 -9.96 -9.19 4.25
C ASP A 65 -8.70 -9.96 4.64
N VAL A 66 -7.63 -9.73 3.87
CA VAL A 66 -6.36 -10.46 4.02
C VAL A 66 -5.73 -10.24 5.41
N PHE A 67 -5.80 -9.02 5.94
CA PHE A 67 -5.21 -8.73 7.25
C PHE A 67 -6.05 -9.31 8.38
N VAL A 68 -7.37 -9.40 8.23
CA VAL A 68 -8.25 -10.13 9.17
C VAL A 68 -7.88 -11.61 9.21
N LYS A 69 -7.65 -12.25 8.06
CA LYS A 69 -7.21 -13.65 8.01
C LYS A 69 -5.88 -13.87 8.72
N ILE A 70 -4.89 -13.03 8.40
CA ILE A 70 -3.55 -13.13 9.01
C ILE A 70 -3.67 -12.88 10.53
N ALA A 71 -4.42 -11.87 10.94
CA ALA A 71 -4.64 -11.53 12.35
C ALA A 71 -5.30 -12.69 13.12
N SER A 72 -6.36 -13.26 12.56
CA SER A 72 -7.06 -14.42 13.12
C SER A 72 -6.11 -15.61 13.30
N HIS A 73 -5.27 -15.89 12.30
CA HIS A 73 -4.29 -16.96 12.37
C HIS A 73 -3.20 -16.72 13.42
N TRP A 74 -2.64 -15.50 13.49
CA TRP A 74 -1.58 -15.15 14.44
C TRP A 74 -2.08 -15.13 15.89
N ASN A 75 -3.25 -14.53 16.13
CA ASN A 75 -3.84 -14.40 17.45
C ASN A 75 -4.61 -15.66 17.89
N LYS A 76 -4.81 -16.64 16.99
CA LYS A 76 -5.61 -17.86 17.22
C LYS A 76 -7.05 -17.55 17.68
N ILE A 77 -7.66 -16.53 17.09
CA ILE A 77 -9.05 -16.09 17.33
C ILE A 77 -9.88 -16.24 16.07
N GLY A 78 -11.21 -16.23 16.17
CA GLY A 78 -12.10 -16.20 15.01
C GLY A 78 -11.97 -14.91 14.20
N ALA A 79 -12.21 -14.96 12.88
CA ALA A 79 -12.15 -13.78 12.01
C ALA A 79 -13.13 -12.67 12.43
N ASN A 80 -14.24 -13.04 13.04
CA ASN A 80 -15.24 -12.15 13.63
C ASN A 80 -14.82 -11.51 14.96
N GLU A 81 -13.76 -12.02 15.60
CA GLU A 81 -13.19 -11.48 16.83
C GLU A 81 -12.04 -10.50 16.55
N VAL A 82 -11.61 -10.37 15.29
CA VAL A 82 -10.58 -9.43 14.89
C VAL A 82 -11.17 -8.01 14.87
N THR A 83 -10.72 -7.18 15.81
CA THR A 83 -11.08 -5.76 15.86
C THR A 83 -10.32 -4.95 14.81
N ASP A 84 -10.81 -3.74 14.50
CA ASP A 84 -10.11 -2.81 13.59
C ASP A 84 -8.68 -2.49 14.05
N GLU A 85 -8.47 -2.42 15.37
CA GLU A 85 -7.15 -2.19 15.97
C GLU A 85 -6.20 -3.37 15.71
N ILE A 86 -6.64 -4.60 15.98
CA ILE A 86 -5.86 -5.83 15.73
C ILE A 86 -5.54 -5.94 14.23
N ARG A 87 -6.52 -5.63 13.37
CA ARG A 87 -6.34 -5.62 11.92
C ARG A 87 -5.30 -4.57 11.50
N HIS A 88 -5.38 -3.35 12.04
CA HIS A 88 -4.45 -2.26 11.71
C HIS A 88 -3.01 -2.59 12.13
N GLN A 89 -2.83 -3.09 13.35
CA GLN A 89 -1.53 -3.55 13.85
C GLN A 89 -0.99 -4.67 12.96
N THR A 90 -1.79 -5.70 12.67
CA THR A 90 -1.40 -6.80 11.79
C THR A 90 -0.95 -6.30 10.41
N LYS A 91 -1.67 -5.33 9.83
CA LYS A 91 -1.28 -4.69 8.56
C LYS A 91 0.10 -4.02 8.66
N GLN A 92 0.33 -3.21 9.68
CA GLN A 92 1.61 -2.53 9.87
C GLN A 92 2.76 -3.53 10.03
N LEU A 93 2.54 -4.59 10.77
CA LEU A 93 3.53 -5.64 11.02
C LEU A 93 3.85 -6.44 9.77
N CYS A 94 2.83 -6.84 9.00
CA CYS A 94 3.03 -7.55 7.73
C CYS A 94 3.92 -6.72 6.80
N TYR A 95 3.60 -5.43 6.62
CA TYR A 95 4.43 -4.55 5.81
C TYR A 95 5.81 -4.31 6.42
N GLY A 96 5.91 -4.22 7.75
CA GLY A 96 7.19 -4.18 8.45
C GLY A 96 8.08 -5.36 8.09
N ILE A 97 7.58 -6.59 8.24
CA ILE A 97 8.32 -7.82 7.95
C ILE A 97 8.65 -7.91 6.45
N ILE A 98 7.69 -7.65 5.56
CA ILE A 98 7.89 -7.68 4.10
C ILE A 98 8.99 -6.70 3.66
N TYR A 99 9.03 -5.51 4.26
CA TYR A 99 9.96 -4.44 3.89
C TYR A 99 11.24 -4.39 4.75
N GLY A 100 11.52 -5.45 5.52
CA GLY A 100 12.79 -5.59 6.26
C GLY A 100 12.91 -4.69 7.48
N MET A 101 11.82 -4.52 8.23
CA MET A 101 11.87 -4.04 9.60
C MET A 101 12.73 -5.00 10.43
N GLY A 102 13.70 -4.47 11.18
CA GLY A 102 14.56 -5.30 12.02
C GLY A 102 13.82 -5.84 13.24
N ASP A 103 14.23 -7.00 13.75
CA ASP A 103 13.52 -7.71 14.84
C ASP A 103 13.36 -6.88 16.12
N VAL A 104 14.29 -5.96 16.42
CA VAL A 104 14.17 -5.03 17.54
C VAL A 104 13.00 -4.07 17.35
N ALA A 105 12.92 -3.42 16.17
CA ALA A 105 11.83 -2.50 15.85
C ALA A 105 10.49 -3.23 15.74
N LEU A 106 10.51 -4.47 15.24
CA LEU A 106 9.32 -5.32 15.20
C LEU A 106 8.86 -5.71 16.61
N GLY A 107 9.78 -6.08 17.51
CA GLY A 107 9.49 -6.39 18.90
C GLY A 107 8.90 -5.20 19.66
N GLU A 108 9.47 -4.00 19.47
CA GLU A 108 8.95 -2.76 20.03
C GLU A 108 7.52 -2.46 19.53
N ALA A 109 7.26 -2.64 18.23
CA ALA A 109 5.93 -2.43 17.65
C ALA A 109 4.88 -3.44 18.15
N LEU A 110 5.32 -4.64 18.52
CA LEU A 110 4.49 -5.73 19.02
C LEU A 110 4.34 -5.77 20.56
N GLY A 111 5.18 -5.03 21.28
CA GLY A 111 5.29 -5.16 22.73
C GLY A 111 5.84 -6.52 23.19
N ILE A 112 6.67 -7.17 22.37
CA ILE A 112 7.29 -8.47 22.66
C ILE A 112 8.82 -8.37 22.67
N SER A 113 9.50 -9.42 23.12
CA SER A 113 10.97 -9.46 23.07
C SER A 113 11.49 -9.57 21.63
N SER A 114 12.72 -9.10 21.39
CA SER A 114 13.37 -9.24 20.08
C SER A 114 13.56 -10.70 19.65
N ILE A 115 13.64 -11.63 20.62
CA ILE A 115 13.73 -13.07 20.36
C ILE A 115 12.40 -13.59 19.80
N GLU A 116 11.28 -13.25 20.44
CA GLU A 116 9.95 -13.62 19.95
C GLU A 116 9.63 -12.98 18.59
N ALA A 117 10.08 -11.73 18.39
CA ALA A 117 9.96 -11.06 17.10
C ALA A 117 10.74 -11.79 16.00
N ALA A 118 11.97 -12.24 16.28
CA ALA A 118 12.77 -13.01 15.34
C ALA A 118 12.13 -14.37 15.00
N GLU A 119 11.52 -15.04 15.98
CA GLU A 119 10.75 -16.28 15.76
C GLU A 119 9.52 -16.03 14.86
N LEU A 120 8.80 -14.92 15.08
CA LEU A 120 7.67 -14.51 14.24
C LEU A 120 8.11 -14.18 12.81
N SER A 121 9.18 -13.39 12.63
CA SER A 121 9.78 -13.11 11.32
C SER A 121 10.14 -14.40 10.60
N THR A 122 10.80 -15.33 11.30
CA THR A 122 11.21 -16.64 10.75
C THR A 122 9.99 -17.45 10.32
N LYS A 123 8.96 -17.53 11.16
CA LYS A 123 7.73 -18.25 10.85
C LYS A 123 6.98 -17.62 9.68
N PHE A 124 6.96 -16.29 9.60
CA PHE A 124 6.37 -15.56 8.48
C PHE A 124 7.07 -15.90 7.18
N HIS A 125 8.41 -15.80 7.14
CA HIS A 125 9.18 -16.14 5.94
C HIS A 125 9.04 -17.60 5.54
N HIS A 126 8.96 -18.52 6.51
CA HIS A 126 8.69 -19.92 6.21
C HIS A 126 7.30 -20.15 5.60
N THR A 127 6.29 -19.44 6.10
CA THR A 127 4.91 -19.52 5.59
C THR A 127 4.79 -18.92 4.19
N TYR A 128 5.48 -17.81 3.94
CA TYR A 128 5.43 -17.05 2.68
C TYR A 128 6.79 -17.08 1.96
N SER A 129 7.28 -18.29 1.69
CA SER A 129 8.61 -18.52 1.12
C SER A 129 8.85 -17.79 -0.22
N GLY A 130 7.83 -17.66 -1.07
CA GLY A 130 7.95 -16.97 -2.36
C GLY A 130 8.23 -15.48 -2.21
N ILE A 131 7.80 -14.86 -1.09
CA ILE A 131 8.14 -13.46 -0.78
C ILE A 131 9.64 -13.32 -0.56
N GLN A 132 10.25 -14.24 0.19
CA GLN A 132 11.68 -14.20 0.50
C GLN A 132 12.53 -14.42 -0.76
N GLU A 133 12.12 -15.38 -1.61
CA GLU A 133 12.76 -15.61 -2.91
C GLU A 133 12.73 -14.38 -3.80
N PHE A 134 11.57 -13.72 -3.89
CA PHE A 134 11.44 -12.47 -4.63
C PHE A 134 12.30 -11.34 -4.06
N VAL A 135 12.29 -11.13 -2.74
CA VAL A 135 13.12 -10.10 -2.09
C VAL A 135 14.59 -10.31 -2.42
N GLN A 136 15.09 -11.54 -2.28
CA GLN A 136 16.47 -11.86 -2.56
C GLN A 136 16.81 -11.69 -4.05
N SER A 137 15.92 -12.12 -4.95
CA SER A 137 16.07 -11.93 -6.39
C SER A 137 16.11 -10.45 -6.76
N CYS A 138 15.20 -9.64 -6.23
CA CYS A 138 15.14 -8.20 -6.45
C CYS A 138 16.43 -7.49 -5.99
N ILE A 139 16.96 -7.87 -4.81
CA ILE A 139 18.21 -7.32 -4.29
C ILE A 139 19.39 -7.73 -5.19
N ASN A 140 19.47 -9.00 -5.57
CA ASN A 140 20.55 -9.52 -6.42
C ASN A 140 20.56 -8.85 -7.79
N GLU A 141 19.39 -8.67 -8.40
CA GLU A 141 19.23 -7.94 -9.65
C GLU A 141 19.70 -6.49 -9.50
N CYS A 142 19.26 -5.80 -8.43
CA CYS A 142 19.66 -4.42 -8.18
C CYS A 142 21.17 -4.30 -7.94
N ARG A 143 21.81 -5.25 -7.25
CA ARG A 143 23.27 -5.29 -7.05
C ARG A 143 24.02 -5.44 -8.37
N SER A 144 23.49 -6.26 -9.28
CA SER A 144 24.08 -6.49 -10.59
C SER A 144 23.93 -5.29 -11.53
N LYS A 145 22.75 -4.66 -11.54
CA LYS A 145 22.41 -3.58 -12.49
C LYS A 145 22.68 -2.17 -11.95
N GLY A 146 22.68 -1.98 -10.64
CA GLY A 146 22.73 -0.68 -9.97
C GLY A 146 21.36 0.05 -9.90
N TYR A 147 20.28 -0.59 -10.35
CA TYR A 147 18.94 -0.03 -10.36
C TYR A 147 17.85 -1.12 -10.30
N ILE A 148 16.63 -0.72 -9.99
CA ILE A 148 15.41 -1.54 -10.15
C ILE A 148 14.48 -0.94 -11.20
N THR A 149 13.52 -1.74 -11.65
CA THR A 149 12.41 -1.32 -12.52
C THR A 149 11.06 -1.72 -11.95
N THR A 150 10.05 -0.89 -12.18
CA THR A 150 8.65 -1.19 -11.89
C THR A 150 7.98 -1.99 -13.03
N LEU A 151 6.72 -2.40 -12.85
CA LEU A 151 5.91 -3.09 -13.89
C LEU A 151 5.85 -2.35 -15.23
N LYS A 152 5.86 -1.01 -15.24
CA LYS A 152 5.87 -0.22 -16.49
C LYS A 152 7.27 0.23 -16.91
N GLY A 153 8.32 -0.30 -16.29
CA GLY A 153 9.71 -0.02 -16.67
C GLY A 153 10.28 1.29 -16.12
N ARG A 154 9.65 1.92 -15.13
CA ARG A 154 10.21 3.09 -14.46
C ARG A 154 11.44 2.67 -13.65
N VAL A 155 12.56 3.34 -13.90
CA VAL A 155 13.86 3.01 -13.30
C VAL A 155 14.09 3.83 -12.03
N ARG A 156 14.62 3.18 -10.98
CA ARG A 156 15.23 3.85 -9.82
C ARG A 156 16.65 3.35 -9.62
N TYR A 157 17.62 4.25 -9.72
CA TYR A 157 19.02 3.98 -9.40
C TYR A 157 19.25 3.94 -7.90
N LEU A 158 20.06 2.99 -7.45
CA LEU A 158 20.39 2.77 -6.04
C LEU A 158 21.91 2.61 -5.90
N PRO A 159 22.68 3.72 -5.92
CA PRO A 159 24.15 3.66 -5.95
C PRO A 159 24.75 2.97 -4.72
N GLU A 160 24.08 3.05 -3.58
CA GLU A 160 24.52 2.44 -2.32
C GLU A 160 24.23 0.93 -2.21
N ILE A 161 23.66 0.30 -3.23
CA ILE A 161 23.29 -1.14 -3.19
C ILE A 161 24.50 -2.07 -2.99
N ASN A 162 25.70 -1.61 -3.38
CA ASN A 162 26.97 -2.32 -3.18
C ASN A 162 27.89 -1.60 -2.16
N SER A 163 27.34 -0.71 -1.33
CA SER A 163 28.12 0.04 -0.35
C SER A 163 28.84 -0.90 0.63
N LYS A 164 30.09 -0.56 0.97
CA LYS A 164 30.83 -1.27 2.02
C LYS A 164 30.25 -0.98 3.40
N ILE A 165 29.60 0.17 3.55
CA ILE A 165 28.92 0.58 4.78
C ILE A 165 27.60 -0.19 4.89
N ALA A 166 27.50 -1.07 5.90
CA ALA A 166 26.35 -1.97 6.05
C ALA A 166 25.01 -1.22 6.17
N THR A 167 24.97 -0.08 6.86
CA THR A 167 23.75 0.70 7.03
C THR A 167 23.24 1.27 5.70
N LEU A 168 24.12 1.84 4.87
CA LEU A 168 23.78 2.36 3.54
C LEU A 168 23.32 1.24 2.61
N ARG A 169 24.04 0.11 2.62
CA ARG A 169 23.68 -1.06 1.83
C ARG A 169 22.31 -1.61 2.21
N ASN A 170 22.05 -1.86 3.49
CA ASN A 170 20.76 -2.36 3.98
C ASN A 170 19.62 -1.38 3.68
N GLN A 171 19.87 -0.07 3.73
CA GLN A 171 18.90 0.93 3.32
C GLN A 171 18.59 0.85 1.82
N ALA A 172 19.61 0.72 0.98
CA ALA A 172 19.45 0.56 -0.47
C ALA A 172 18.69 -0.73 -0.83
N GLU A 173 18.96 -1.84 -0.13
CA GLU A 173 18.25 -3.11 -0.30
C GLU A 173 16.76 -2.98 0.00
N ARG A 174 16.39 -2.35 1.13
CA ARG A 174 14.99 -2.05 1.46
C ARG A 174 14.35 -1.14 0.41
N GLN A 175 15.08 -0.11 -0.03
CA GLN A 175 14.59 0.77 -1.09
C GLN A 175 14.37 0.05 -2.42
N ALA A 176 15.19 -0.95 -2.77
CA ALA A 176 15.04 -1.74 -3.99
C ALA A 176 13.69 -2.46 -4.01
N VAL A 177 13.37 -3.19 -2.93
CA VAL A 177 12.11 -3.93 -2.81
C VAL A 177 10.92 -2.97 -2.74
N ASN A 178 10.98 -1.97 -1.87
CA ASN A 178 9.88 -1.01 -1.69
C ASN A 178 9.58 -0.25 -2.98
N SER A 179 10.61 0.19 -3.71
CA SER A 179 10.42 0.94 -4.96
C SER A 179 9.86 0.07 -6.07
N THR A 180 10.20 -1.21 -6.10
CA THR A 180 9.63 -2.17 -7.07
C THR A 180 8.14 -2.32 -6.83
N ILE A 181 7.70 -2.50 -5.57
CA ILE A 181 6.29 -2.69 -5.22
C ILE A 181 5.50 -1.39 -5.31
N GLN A 182 5.87 -0.37 -4.53
CA GLN A 182 5.16 0.91 -4.47
C GLN A 182 5.22 1.66 -5.80
N GLY A 183 6.36 1.56 -6.49
CA GLY A 183 6.48 2.12 -7.83
C GLY A 183 5.51 1.45 -8.81
N SER A 184 5.41 0.12 -8.77
CA SER A 184 4.46 -0.60 -9.61
C SER A 184 2.99 -0.29 -9.25
N ALA A 185 2.66 -0.14 -7.97
CA ALA A 185 1.33 0.31 -7.52
C ALA A 185 1.01 1.71 -8.08
N ALA A 186 1.95 2.65 -7.98
CA ALA A 186 1.79 3.98 -8.53
C ALA A 186 1.65 3.99 -10.06
N ASP A 187 2.32 3.06 -10.76
CA ASP A 187 2.17 2.92 -12.21
C ASP A 187 0.76 2.44 -12.58
N ILE A 188 0.21 1.49 -11.82
CA ILE A 188 -1.17 0.99 -12.00
C ILE A 188 -2.17 2.12 -11.75
N ALA A 189 -2.07 2.81 -10.62
CA ALA A 189 -2.98 3.90 -10.27
C ALA A 189 -2.98 5.01 -11.33
N LYS A 190 -1.80 5.44 -11.78
CA LYS A 190 -1.67 6.45 -12.85
C LYS A 190 -2.21 5.96 -14.19
N SER A 191 -1.98 4.70 -14.53
CA SER A 191 -2.55 4.11 -15.76
C SER A 191 -4.07 4.12 -15.69
N ALA A 192 -4.66 3.74 -14.55
CA ALA A 192 -6.10 3.78 -14.35
C ALA A 192 -6.67 5.20 -14.47
N MET A 193 -6.02 6.21 -13.89
CA MET A 193 -6.43 7.60 -14.04
C MET A 193 -6.50 8.03 -15.52
N VAL A 194 -5.48 7.68 -16.30
CA VAL A 194 -5.43 8.00 -17.74
C VAL A 194 -6.53 7.27 -18.51
N GLU A 195 -6.75 5.98 -18.26
CA GLU A 195 -7.78 5.20 -18.95
C GLU A 195 -9.20 5.66 -18.58
N ILE A 196 -9.47 5.97 -17.31
CA ILE A 196 -10.76 6.51 -16.87
C ILE A 196 -11.00 7.87 -17.53
N GLU A 197 -10.01 8.77 -17.55
CA GLU A 197 -10.16 10.08 -18.19
C GLU A 197 -10.42 9.97 -19.70
N LYS A 198 -9.77 9.03 -20.40
CA LYS A 198 -10.08 8.73 -21.82
C LYS A 198 -11.53 8.29 -21.98
N TYR A 199 -11.99 7.36 -21.13
CA TYR A 199 -13.37 6.87 -21.17
C TYR A 199 -14.38 7.99 -20.91
N LEU A 200 -14.13 8.85 -19.92
CA LEU A 200 -14.99 9.98 -19.59
C LEU A 200 -15.10 10.99 -20.73
N ARG A 201 -14.01 11.24 -21.48
CA ARG A 201 -14.05 12.13 -22.66
C ARG A 201 -14.89 11.56 -23.81
N ILE A 202 -14.95 10.24 -23.94
CA ILE A 202 -15.78 9.58 -24.95
C ILE A 202 -17.25 9.62 -24.52
N GLN A 203 -17.55 9.32 -23.26
CA GLN A 203 -18.92 9.29 -22.75
C GLN A 203 -19.52 10.69 -22.59
N PHE A 204 -18.70 11.70 -22.28
CA PHE A 204 -19.12 13.08 -22.08
C PHE A 204 -18.25 14.02 -22.94
N PRO A 205 -18.46 14.10 -24.28
CA PRO A 205 -17.60 14.88 -25.18
C PRO A 205 -17.59 16.38 -24.90
N ASP A 206 -18.72 16.92 -24.46
CA ASP A 206 -18.90 18.34 -24.16
C ASP A 206 -18.53 18.68 -22.69
N ARG A 207 -17.98 17.71 -21.95
CA ARG A 207 -17.55 17.91 -20.55
C ARG A 207 -16.43 18.95 -20.49
N PRO A 208 -16.57 20.02 -19.69
CA PRO A 208 -15.49 20.96 -19.47
C PRO A 208 -14.35 20.33 -18.67
N LEU A 209 -13.14 20.87 -18.80
CA LEU A 209 -11.98 20.39 -18.02
C LEU A 209 -12.14 20.65 -16.51
N VAL A 210 -12.94 21.66 -16.16
CA VAL A 210 -13.24 22.06 -14.78
C VAL A 210 -14.69 21.72 -14.48
N LEU A 211 -14.97 21.31 -13.24
CA LEU A 211 -16.31 21.01 -12.75
C LEU A 211 -17.34 22.09 -13.14
N SER A 212 -18.42 21.70 -13.82
CA SER A 212 -19.54 22.56 -14.22
C SER A 212 -20.89 21.92 -13.93
N SER A 213 -21.96 22.69 -14.11
CA SER A 213 -23.33 22.16 -14.16
C SER A 213 -23.50 21.25 -15.38
N GLY A 214 -23.98 20.02 -15.19
CA GLY A 214 -24.21 19.03 -16.25
C GLY A 214 -23.78 17.62 -15.87
N MET A 215 -24.31 16.60 -16.55
CA MET A 215 -23.99 15.19 -16.25
C MET A 215 -22.57 14.87 -16.69
N SER A 216 -21.67 14.69 -15.73
CA SER A 216 -20.24 14.46 -15.95
C SER A 216 -19.59 13.87 -14.69
N ALA A 217 -18.35 13.42 -14.78
CA ALA A 217 -17.58 12.95 -13.64
C ALA A 217 -16.18 13.58 -13.67
N HIS A 218 -15.68 14.09 -12.54
CA HIS A 218 -14.36 14.72 -12.47
C HIS A 218 -13.52 14.14 -11.35
N LEU A 219 -12.29 13.72 -11.67
CA LEU A 219 -11.30 13.39 -10.66
C LEU A 219 -10.95 14.67 -9.89
N VAL A 220 -11.37 14.76 -8.64
CA VAL A 220 -11.12 15.91 -7.77
C VAL A 220 -9.89 15.70 -6.91
N LEU A 221 -9.60 14.44 -6.55
CA LEU A 221 -8.48 14.14 -5.68
C LEU A 221 -7.97 12.71 -5.87
N GLN A 222 -6.66 12.54 -5.73
CA GLN A 222 -6.02 11.24 -5.55
C GLN A 222 -5.35 11.21 -4.18
N LEU A 223 -5.65 10.20 -3.37
CA LEU A 223 -5.18 10.06 -2.00
C LEU A 223 -4.75 8.61 -1.76
N HIS A 224 -3.45 8.36 -1.57
CA HIS A 224 -2.91 6.98 -1.53
C HIS A 224 -3.34 6.17 -2.76
N ASP A 225 -4.06 5.06 -2.57
CA ASP A 225 -4.55 4.20 -3.65
C ASP A 225 -6.02 4.51 -4.01
N GLU A 226 -6.56 5.64 -3.52
CA GLU A 226 -7.94 6.09 -3.66
C GLU A 226 -8.04 7.19 -4.74
N LEU A 227 -8.95 7.02 -5.69
CA LEU A 227 -9.33 8.03 -6.68
C LEU A 227 -10.72 8.57 -6.34
N ILE A 228 -10.80 9.86 -6.06
CA ILE A 228 -12.02 10.53 -5.62
C ILE A 228 -12.55 11.38 -6.75
N TYR A 229 -13.79 11.10 -7.14
CA TYR A 229 -14.53 11.79 -8.17
C TYR A 229 -15.70 12.57 -7.58
N GLU A 230 -16.05 13.66 -8.24
CA GLU A 230 -17.35 14.30 -8.09
C GLU A 230 -18.17 13.98 -9.34
N VAL A 231 -19.40 13.48 -9.15
CA VAL A 231 -20.28 12.95 -10.21
C VAL A 231 -21.73 13.42 -10.04
#